data_AF-A0A026WUV0-F1
#
_entry.id   AF-A0A026WUV0-F1
#
_cell.length_a   1.000
_cell.length_b   1.000
_cell.length_c   1.000
_cell.angle_alpha   90.00
_cell.angle_beta   90.00
_cell.angle_gamma   90.00
#
_symmetry.space_group_name_H-M   'P 1'
#
loop_
_entity.id
_entity.type
_entity.pdbx_description
1 polymer ?
#
loop_
_entity_poly.entity_id
_entity_poly.type
_entity_poly.pdbx_seq_one_letter_code
_entity_poly.pdbx_strand_id
1 'polypeptide(L)'
;MGRSKLKKRLKRKVEAESTEEPQHKVPIKNLPEKFVWMHVKSGTKMRNVFAFALKEFPSHNSIVWTGIGQGISKAISCAELFKRHHEGLHQVTKLCYTKLESKEDTADKNRVPHIHILLTKNIKDPTEPGYQAPGDGGEFPEKKEAAESKTCTALESAGSAPSIDVEEFTATKLRIGLKRFKQDGNPSKKIKHEN
;
A
#
# COMPACT_ATOMS: atom_id res chain seq x y z
N MET A 1 11.10 50.94 -7.55
CA MET A 1 11.96 50.81 -6.34
C MET A 1 11.84 49.41 -5.78
N GLY A 2 12.59 48.45 -6.34
CA GLY A 2 12.51 47.02 -5.98
C GLY A 2 13.22 46.75 -4.65
N ARG A 3 12.57 45.99 -3.75
CA ARG A 3 13.15 45.55 -2.49
C ARG A 3 13.63 44.11 -2.62
N SER A 4 14.91 43.94 -2.96
CA SER A 4 15.64 42.68 -2.80
C SER A 4 16.04 42.50 -1.34
N LYS A 5 15.74 41.34 -0.74
CA LYS A 5 16.25 40.96 0.58
C LYS A 5 16.89 39.56 0.51
N LEU A 6 18.21 39.63 0.44
CA LEU A 6 19.26 38.67 0.70
C LEU A 6 18.86 37.47 1.59
N LYS A 7 18.93 36.24 1.05
CA LYS A 7 18.78 34.99 1.81
C LYS A 7 20.11 34.65 2.50
N LYS A 8 20.17 34.79 3.82
CA LYS A 8 21.30 34.34 4.66
C LYS A 8 21.22 32.83 4.87
N ARG A 9 22.04 32.06 4.16
CA ARG A 9 22.19 30.60 4.37
C ARG A 9 23.04 30.36 5.61
N LEU A 10 22.39 30.05 6.73
CA LEU A 10 23.06 29.60 7.94
C LEU A 10 23.43 28.12 7.78
N LYS A 11 24.71 27.84 7.50
CA LYS A 11 25.28 26.49 7.63
C LYS A 11 25.34 26.18 9.13
N ARG A 12 24.68 25.12 9.59
CA ARG A 12 24.97 24.52 10.90
C ARG A 12 25.66 23.18 10.72
N LYS A 13 26.73 23.09 11.50
CA LYS A 13 27.78 22.09 11.63
C LYS A 13 27.17 20.77 12.12
N VAL A 14 27.59 19.66 11.51
CA VAL A 14 27.33 18.30 12.01
C VAL A 14 28.43 18.01 13.02
N GLU A 15 28.08 17.93 14.29
CA GLU A 15 28.90 17.31 15.32
C GLU A 15 28.21 16.00 15.73
N ALA A 16 29.00 14.94 15.66
CA ALA A 16 28.63 13.59 16.00
C ALA A 16 28.58 13.44 17.52
N GLU A 17 27.49 12.88 18.02
CA GLU A 17 27.45 12.30 19.35
C GLU A 17 26.57 11.05 19.29
N SER A 18 27.22 9.91 19.49
CA SER A 18 26.66 8.57 19.47
C SER A 18 26.07 8.25 20.83
N THR A 19 24.73 8.22 20.90
CA THR A 19 23.98 7.68 22.03
C THR A 19 23.04 6.61 21.50
N GLU A 20 23.30 5.37 21.88
CA GLU A 20 22.55 4.18 21.49
C GLU A 20 21.17 4.16 22.17
N GLU A 21 20.12 4.33 21.36
CA GLU A 21 18.69 4.17 21.68
C GLU A 21 18.05 3.35 20.53
N PRO A 22 16.97 2.57 20.72
CA PRO A 22 16.59 1.49 19.80
C PRO A 22 15.91 2.03 18.53
N GLN A 23 16.70 2.52 17.58
CA GLN A 23 16.21 3.25 16.42
C GLN A 23 16.21 2.39 15.15
N HIS A 24 15.01 2.16 14.60
CA HIS A 24 14.79 2.17 13.15
C HIS A 24 15.51 1.12 12.28
N LYS A 25 15.56 -0.15 12.69
CA LYS A 25 15.88 -1.25 11.75
C LYS A 25 14.60 -1.86 11.18
N VAL A 26 14.53 -2.01 9.85
CA VAL A 26 13.45 -2.77 9.21
C VAL A 26 13.58 -4.24 9.68
N PRO A 27 12.53 -4.85 10.25
CA PRO A 27 12.57 -6.21 10.84
C PRO A 27 12.52 -7.31 9.77
N ILE A 28 13.28 -7.14 8.69
CA ILE A 28 13.43 -8.09 7.58
C ILE A 28 14.88 -8.55 7.58
N LYS A 29 15.12 -9.87 7.64
CA LYS A 29 16.47 -10.41 7.84
C LYS A 29 17.35 -10.18 6.62
N ASN A 30 16.84 -10.52 5.43
CA ASN A 30 17.59 -10.52 4.18
C ASN A 30 17.37 -9.25 3.35
N LEU A 31 17.45 -8.09 4.01
CA LEU A 31 17.19 -6.80 3.34
C LEU A 31 18.25 -6.51 2.25
N PRO A 32 17.85 -5.96 1.08
CA PRO A 32 18.79 -5.48 0.07
C PRO A 32 19.69 -4.36 0.60
N GLU A 33 20.90 -4.22 0.07
CA GLU A 33 21.85 -3.18 0.49
C GLU A 33 21.37 -1.77 0.13
N LYS A 34 20.72 -1.63 -1.02
CA LYS A 34 20.14 -0.37 -1.51
C LYS A 34 18.64 -0.55 -1.68
N PHE A 35 17.87 0.22 -0.94
CA PHE A 35 16.41 0.24 -1.05
C PHE A 35 15.87 1.62 -0.68
N VAL A 36 14.71 1.95 -1.25
CA VAL A 36 13.97 3.16 -0.87
C VAL A 36 13.08 2.84 0.32
N TRP A 37 13.14 3.62 1.40
CA TRP A 37 12.30 3.39 2.58
C TRP A 37 11.19 4.42 2.73
N MET A 38 9.95 4.00 2.48
CA MET A 38 8.77 4.86 2.52
C MET A 38 7.98 4.66 3.81
N HIS A 39 7.84 5.72 4.59
CA HIS A 39 7.04 5.75 5.82
C HIS A 39 5.65 6.32 5.56
N VAL A 40 4.62 5.53 5.86
CA VAL A 40 3.22 5.88 5.65
C VAL A 40 2.51 5.96 6.99
N LYS A 41 2.15 7.19 7.36
CA LYS A 41 1.40 7.53 8.58
C LYS A 41 -0.03 7.93 8.20
N SER A 42 -0.89 8.14 9.19
CA SER A 42 -2.28 8.59 8.97
C SER A 42 -2.35 9.90 8.17
N GLY A 43 -1.44 10.85 8.40
CA GLY A 43 -1.38 12.12 7.65
C GLY A 43 -0.76 12.04 6.25
N THR A 44 -0.16 10.90 5.87
CA THR A 44 0.58 10.77 4.61
C THR A 44 -0.35 10.92 3.40
N LYS A 45 0.05 11.79 2.46
CA LYS A 45 -0.62 11.97 1.17
C LYS A 45 -0.06 10.95 0.18
N MET A 46 -0.88 9.96 -0.18
CA MET A 46 -0.44 8.85 -1.05
C MET A 46 0.15 9.34 -2.38
N ARG A 47 -0.45 10.36 -3.02
CA ARG A 47 0.06 10.92 -4.29
C ARG A 47 1.53 11.37 -4.21
N ASN A 48 1.92 12.02 -3.13
CA ASN A 48 3.28 12.56 -2.97
C ASN A 48 4.29 11.43 -2.77
N VAL A 49 3.97 10.51 -1.85
CA VAL A 49 4.83 9.38 -1.50
C VAL A 49 4.96 8.40 -2.66
N PHE A 50 3.87 8.15 -3.37
CA PHE A 50 3.86 7.28 -4.54
C PHE A 50 4.66 7.88 -5.70
N ALA A 51 4.52 9.18 -5.98
CA ALA A 51 5.30 9.85 -7.02
C ALA A 51 6.81 9.78 -6.75
N PHE A 52 7.23 9.96 -5.48
CA PHE A 52 8.63 9.80 -5.09
C PHE A 52 9.11 8.35 -5.25
N ALA A 53 8.30 7.37 -4.80
CA ALA A 53 8.61 5.96 -4.91
C ALA A 53 8.86 5.53 -6.37
N LEU A 54 7.97 5.92 -7.29
CA LEU A 54 8.13 5.61 -8.72
C LEU A 54 9.41 6.22 -9.31
N LYS A 55 9.78 7.43 -8.88
CA LYS A 55 10.98 8.12 -9.36
C LYS A 55 12.26 7.44 -8.89
N GLU A 56 12.35 7.04 -7.62
CA GLU A 56 13.58 6.53 -7.02
C GLU A 56 13.77 5.01 -7.19
N PHE A 57 12.69 4.27 -7.45
CA PHE A 57 12.75 2.82 -7.54
C PHE A 57 13.68 2.28 -8.63
N PRO A 58 13.76 2.83 -9.86
CA PRO A 58 14.68 2.34 -10.89
C PRO A 58 16.16 2.34 -10.46
N SER A 59 16.55 3.26 -9.57
CA SER A 59 17.92 3.36 -9.06
C SER A 59 18.26 2.33 -7.98
N HIS A 60 17.25 1.78 -7.30
CA HIS A 60 17.43 0.89 -6.14
C HIS A 60 16.95 -0.54 -6.39
N ASN A 61 15.98 -0.74 -7.29
CA ASN A 61 15.28 -2.01 -7.57
C ASN A 61 14.62 -2.67 -6.35
N SER A 62 14.54 -1.96 -5.21
CA SER A 62 13.96 -2.42 -3.96
C SER A 62 13.33 -1.24 -3.22
N ILE A 63 12.16 -1.47 -2.61
CA ILE A 63 11.44 -0.48 -1.82
C ILE A 63 10.77 -1.14 -0.62
N VAL A 64 10.77 -0.45 0.52
CA VAL A 64 10.08 -0.88 1.74
C VAL A 64 8.98 0.11 2.06
N TRP A 65 7.74 -0.38 2.13
CA TRP A 65 6.59 0.37 2.62
C TRP A 65 6.40 0.06 4.11
N THR A 66 6.49 1.08 4.96
CA THR A 66 6.27 0.94 6.40
C THR A 66 5.02 1.70 6.82
N GLY A 67 4.03 0.99 7.34
CA GLY A 67 2.80 1.56 7.88
C GLY A 67 2.75 1.45 9.39
N ILE A 68 2.29 2.49 10.07
CA ILE A 68 2.21 2.53 11.54
C ILE A 68 0.78 2.86 11.96
N GLY A 69 0.18 2.04 12.82
CA GLY A 69 -1.19 2.23 13.33
C GLY A 69 -2.19 2.46 12.20
N GLN A 70 -2.90 3.60 12.24
CA GLN A 70 -3.85 3.98 11.18
C GLN A 70 -3.24 4.21 9.78
N GLY A 71 -1.90 4.26 9.68
CA GLY A 71 -1.19 4.33 8.40
C GLY A 71 -1.03 2.98 7.68
N ILE A 72 -1.31 1.86 8.35
CA ILE A 72 -1.13 0.49 7.82
C ILE A 72 -1.92 0.29 6.52
N SER A 73 -3.23 0.60 6.51
CA SER A 73 -4.07 0.40 5.32
C SER A 73 -3.58 1.20 4.11
N LYS A 74 -3.01 2.40 4.34
CA LYS A 74 -2.40 3.20 3.27
C LYS A 74 -1.08 2.60 2.78
N ALA A 75 -0.26 2.04 3.68
CA ALA A 75 0.97 1.36 3.28
C ALA A 75 0.68 0.15 2.40
N ILE A 76 -0.32 -0.65 2.76
CA ILE A 76 -0.81 -1.78 1.94
C ILE A 76 -1.30 -1.25 0.59
N SER A 77 -2.16 -0.23 0.59
CA SER A 77 -2.66 0.38 -0.65
C SER A 77 -1.54 0.89 -1.57
N CYS A 78 -0.50 1.50 -0.99
CA CYS A 78 0.67 1.93 -1.75
C CYS A 78 1.44 0.75 -2.34
N ALA A 79 1.66 -0.32 -1.57
CA ALA A 79 2.35 -1.53 -2.06
C ALA A 79 1.57 -2.19 -3.20
N GLU A 80 0.26 -2.35 -3.08
CA GLU A 80 -0.59 -2.94 -4.11
C GLU A 80 -0.65 -2.08 -5.38
N LEU A 81 -0.77 -0.77 -5.24
CA LEU A 81 -0.69 0.14 -6.39
C LEU A 81 0.70 0.10 -7.04
N PHE A 82 1.76 -0.12 -6.25
CA PHE A 82 3.13 -0.20 -6.74
C PHE A 82 3.35 -1.47 -7.58
N LYS A 83 2.83 -2.62 -7.16
CA LYS A 83 2.86 -3.88 -7.92
C LYS A 83 2.13 -3.77 -9.26
N ARG A 84 1.05 -2.97 -9.34
CA ARG A 84 0.39 -2.69 -10.63
C ARG A 84 1.23 -1.86 -11.59
N HIS A 85 2.15 -1.05 -11.08
CA HIS A 85 3.06 -0.24 -11.89
C HIS A 85 4.34 -0.97 -12.29
N HIS A 86 4.74 -1.98 -11.51
CA HIS A 86 5.97 -2.73 -11.67
C HIS A 86 5.68 -4.21 -11.49
N GLU A 87 5.72 -4.94 -12.60
CA GLU A 87 5.58 -6.40 -12.62
C GLU A 87 6.86 -7.08 -12.12
N GLY A 88 6.76 -8.38 -11.80
CA GLY A 88 7.92 -9.19 -11.41
C GLY A 88 8.49 -8.86 -10.03
N LEU A 89 7.74 -8.18 -9.17
CA LEU A 89 8.19 -7.85 -7.81
C LEU A 89 7.92 -9.00 -6.84
N HIS A 90 8.98 -9.46 -6.20
CA HIS A 90 8.92 -10.32 -5.03
C HIS A 90 8.50 -9.50 -3.82
N GLN A 91 7.62 -10.06 -2.99
CA GLN A 91 7.13 -9.41 -1.79
C GLN A 91 7.55 -10.16 -0.52
N VAL A 92 7.95 -9.44 0.53
CA VAL A 92 8.10 -9.98 1.89
C VAL A 92 7.40 -9.06 2.87
N THR A 93 6.44 -9.58 3.63
CA THR A 93 5.65 -8.81 4.61
C THR A 93 5.96 -9.25 6.04
N LYS A 94 6.23 -8.27 6.93
CA LYS A 94 6.44 -8.49 8.37
C LYS A 94 5.56 -7.58 9.19
N LEU A 95 5.04 -8.12 10.29
CA LEU A 95 4.23 -7.41 11.28
C LEU A 95 5.01 -7.31 12.59
N CYS A 96 4.98 -6.15 13.23
CA CYS A 96 5.64 -5.89 14.50
C CYS A 96 4.78 -5.00 15.39
N TYR A 97 5.09 -4.96 16.68
CA TYR A 97 4.47 -4.04 17.63
C TYR A 97 5.56 -3.22 18.33
N THR A 98 5.35 -1.92 18.41
CA THR A 98 6.21 -1.02 19.18
C THR A 98 5.47 -0.61 20.45
N LYS A 99 6.12 -0.74 21.61
CA LYS A 99 5.57 -0.23 22.88
C LYS A 99 5.70 1.30 22.88
N LEU A 100 4.60 1.99 23.11
CA LEU A 100 4.56 3.41 23.40
C LEU A 100 4.86 3.57 24.88
N GLU A 101 5.88 4.35 25.22
CA GLU A 101 6.13 4.71 26.61
C GLU A 101 5.01 5.63 27.09
N SER A 102 4.00 5.06 27.76
CA SER A 102 2.98 5.81 28.47
C SER A 102 3.35 5.85 29.94
N LYS A 103 3.08 6.98 30.60
CA LYS A 103 3.34 7.18 32.04
C LYS A 103 2.40 6.40 32.97
N GLU A 104 1.51 5.58 32.45
CA GLU A 104 0.54 4.80 33.22
C GLU A 104 0.78 3.29 33.02
N ASP A 105 0.94 2.56 34.13
CA ASP A 105 1.43 1.17 34.23
C ASP A 105 0.48 0.07 33.69
N THR A 106 -0.32 0.37 32.66
CA THR A 106 -1.09 -0.67 31.96
C THR A 106 -0.34 -1.11 30.70
N ALA A 107 0.67 -1.96 30.89
CA ALA A 107 1.63 -2.40 29.86
C ALA A 107 1.00 -2.98 28.57
N ASP A 108 -0.25 -3.44 28.61
CA ASP A 108 -0.92 -4.05 27.45
C ASP A 108 -1.69 -3.06 26.56
N LYS A 109 -1.96 -1.83 27.01
CA LYS A 109 -2.75 -0.85 26.23
C LYS A 109 -1.93 0.00 25.26
N ASN A 110 -0.59 -0.08 25.35
CA ASN A 110 0.29 0.87 24.68
C ASN A 110 1.09 0.27 23.52
N ARG A 111 0.57 -0.75 22.83
CA ARG A 111 1.26 -1.33 21.67
C ARG A 111 0.70 -0.76 20.38
N VAL A 112 1.58 -0.17 19.56
CA VAL A 112 1.22 0.32 18.23
C VAL A 112 1.66 -0.73 17.20
N PRO A 113 0.76 -1.21 16.32
CA PRO A 113 1.13 -2.15 15.27
C PRO A 113 1.89 -1.43 14.14
N HIS A 114 2.85 -2.15 13.55
CA HIS A 114 3.65 -1.75 12.40
C HIS A 114 3.58 -2.86 11.34
N ILE A 115 3.50 -2.46 10.07
CA ILE A 115 3.68 -3.35 8.92
C ILE A 115 4.89 -2.88 8.13
N HIS A 116 5.69 -3.83 7.65
CA HIS A 116 6.79 -3.61 6.73
C HIS A 116 6.61 -4.51 5.52
N ILE A 117 6.47 -3.93 4.33
CA ILE A 117 6.30 -4.63 3.05
C ILE A 117 7.51 -4.30 2.19
N LEU A 118 8.41 -5.26 2.01
CA LEU A 118 9.49 -5.18 1.03
C LEU A 118 8.95 -5.61 -0.33
N LEU A 119 9.17 -4.79 -1.35
CA LEU A 119 9.01 -5.15 -2.75
C LEU A 119 10.38 -5.04 -3.44
N THR A 120 10.83 -6.10 -4.10
CA THR A 120 12.15 -6.14 -4.74
C THR A 120 12.12 -6.96 -6.02
N LYS A 121 12.98 -6.61 -6.98
CA LYS A 121 13.21 -7.43 -8.18
C LYS A 121 14.07 -8.66 -7.90
N ASN A 122 14.94 -8.60 -6.88
CA ASN A 122 15.91 -9.65 -6.59
C ASN A 122 15.76 -10.10 -5.14
N ILE A 123 15.11 -11.26 -4.93
CA ILE A 123 15.00 -11.87 -3.61
C ILE A 123 16.23 -12.73 -3.30
N LYS A 124 16.76 -12.63 -2.07
CA LYS A 124 17.90 -13.46 -1.61
C LYS A 124 17.45 -14.82 -1.08
N ASP A 125 16.28 -14.88 -0.44
CA ASP A 125 15.74 -16.08 0.20
C ASP A 125 14.22 -16.13 0.04
N PRO A 126 13.69 -16.99 -0.86
CA PRO A 126 12.25 -17.17 -1.06
C PRO A 126 11.58 -18.02 0.03
N THR A 127 12.35 -18.61 0.95
CA THR A 127 11.79 -19.42 2.06
C THR A 127 11.45 -18.58 3.29
N GLU A 128 11.74 -17.27 3.25
CA GLU A 128 11.48 -16.37 4.38
C GLU A 128 9.97 -16.27 4.66
N PRO A 129 9.52 -16.40 5.93
CA PRO A 129 8.10 -16.28 6.27
C PRO A 129 7.51 -14.94 5.81
N GLY A 130 6.33 -14.97 5.22
CA GLY A 130 5.68 -13.78 4.65
C GLY A 130 6.17 -13.39 3.26
N TYR A 131 7.00 -14.25 2.62
CA TYR A 131 7.30 -14.17 1.20
C TYR A 131 6.05 -14.45 0.35
N GLN A 132 5.93 -13.74 -0.77
CA GLN A 132 4.92 -13.92 -1.80
C GLN A 132 5.59 -13.74 -3.18
N ALA A 133 5.34 -14.70 -4.07
CA ALA A 133 5.93 -14.71 -5.41
C ALA A 133 5.34 -13.61 -6.31
N PRO A 134 6.08 -13.14 -7.33
CA PRO A 134 5.54 -12.19 -8.30
C PRO A 134 4.34 -12.79 -9.03
N GLY A 135 3.26 -12.01 -9.17
CA GLY A 135 2.04 -12.45 -9.86
C GLY A 135 1.13 -13.35 -9.02
N ASP A 136 1.55 -13.78 -7.83
CA ASP A 136 0.68 -14.48 -6.89
C ASP A 136 -0.32 -13.46 -6.32
N GLY A 137 -1.56 -13.48 -6.82
CA GLY A 137 -2.66 -12.63 -6.34
C GLY A 137 -3.31 -13.14 -5.06
N GLY A 138 -2.86 -14.28 -4.51
CA GLY A 138 -3.58 -15.00 -3.48
C GLY A 138 -4.82 -15.68 -4.07
N GLU A 139 -4.60 -16.74 -4.84
CA GLU A 139 -5.71 -17.64 -5.18
C GLU A 139 -6.11 -18.40 -3.92
N PHE A 140 -7.29 -18.07 -3.38
CA PHE A 140 -7.86 -18.86 -2.30
C PHE A 140 -8.47 -20.11 -2.93
N PRO A 141 -8.05 -21.33 -2.54
CA PRO A 141 -8.66 -22.54 -3.06
C PRO A 141 -10.14 -22.50 -2.72
N GLU A 142 -10.99 -22.55 -3.75
CA GLU A 142 -12.40 -22.80 -3.55
C GLU A 142 -12.52 -24.15 -2.85
N LYS A 143 -13.15 -24.16 -1.67
CA LYS A 143 -13.47 -25.40 -0.97
C LYS A 143 -14.41 -26.21 -1.86
N LYS A 144 -13.86 -27.13 -2.65
CA LYS A 144 -14.64 -28.21 -3.23
C LYS A 144 -14.91 -29.19 -2.09
N GLU A 145 -16.17 -29.22 -1.64
CA GLU A 145 -16.62 -30.27 -0.73
C GLU A 145 -16.29 -31.62 -1.37
N ALA A 146 -15.64 -32.48 -0.59
CA ALA A 146 -15.15 -33.77 -1.03
C ALA A 146 -16.33 -34.72 -1.30
N ALA A 147 -16.75 -34.79 -2.56
CA ALA A 147 -17.39 -35.98 -3.10
C ALA A 147 -16.32 -36.75 -3.88
N GLU A 148 -15.87 -37.86 -3.29
CA GLU A 148 -14.92 -38.79 -3.88
C GLU A 148 -15.41 -39.32 -5.24
N SER A 149 -14.55 -39.29 -6.25
CA SER A 149 -14.50 -40.33 -7.29
C SER A 149 -13.19 -40.23 -8.09
N LYS A 150 -12.70 -41.40 -8.51
CA LYS A 150 -11.29 -41.74 -8.77
C LYS A 150 -10.87 -41.54 -10.24
N THR A 151 -9.60 -41.14 -10.41
CA THR A 151 -8.62 -41.42 -11.50
C THR A 151 -9.02 -41.24 -12.99
N CYS A 152 -8.18 -40.51 -13.76
CA CYS A 152 -7.27 -41.08 -14.76
C CYS A 152 -6.37 -40.02 -15.46
N THR A 153 -5.32 -40.53 -16.09
CA THR A 153 -4.02 -39.94 -16.43
C THR A 153 -3.95 -39.22 -17.80
N ALA A 154 -3.09 -38.19 -17.85
CA ALA A 154 -2.33 -37.57 -18.96
C ALA A 154 -2.85 -37.48 -20.41
N LEU A 155 -2.83 -36.26 -20.97
CA LEU A 155 -2.33 -35.96 -22.33
C LEU A 155 -2.02 -34.47 -22.52
N GLU A 156 -0.89 -34.20 -23.17
CA GLU A 156 -0.39 -32.89 -23.63
C GLU A 156 -1.24 -32.33 -24.79
N SER A 157 -1.30 -30.99 -24.96
CA SER A 157 -1.20 -30.32 -26.26
C SER A 157 -1.44 -28.80 -26.18
N ALA A 158 -0.63 -28.09 -26.96
CA ALA A 158 -0.62 -26.69 -27.36
C ALA A 158 -1.97 -25.93 -27.43
N GLY A 159 -1.90 -24.63 -27.11
CA GLY A 159 -2.93 -23.64 -27.40
C GLY A 159 -2.43 -22.20 -27.24
N SER A 160 -2.22 -21.54 -28.38
CA SER A 160 -1.86 -20.12 -28.56
C SER A 160 -2.86 -19.15 -27.91
N ALA A 161 -2.37 -17.97 -27.49
CA ALA A 161 -3.14 -16.83 -26.98
C ALA A 161 -4.20 -16.28 -27.97
N PRO A 162 -5.09 -15.37 -27.53
CA PRO A 162 -4.79 -13.97 -27.86
C PRO A 162 -5.15 -12.92 -26.78
N SER A 163 -4.50 -11.76 -26.98
CA SER A 163 -4.66 -10.44 -26.39
C SER A 163 -6.11 -9.97 -26.22
N ILE A 164 -6.41 -9.37 -25.06
CA ILE A 164 -7.69 -8.73 -24.79
C ILE A 164 -7.65 -7.29 -25.34
N ASP A 165 -8.68 -7.00 -26.11
CA ASP A 165 -8.89 -5.84 -26.97
C ASP A 165 -9.02 -4.51 -26.20
N VAL A 166 -8.54 -3.43 -26.80
CA VAL A 166 -8.51 -2.06 -26.25
C VAL A 166 -9.86 -1.34 -26.40
N GLU A 167 -10.89 -2.02 -26.94
CA GLU A 167 -12.15 -1.39 -27.33
C GLU A 167 -13.29 -1.42 -26.30
N GLU A 168 -13.12 -1.99 -25.10
CA GLU A 168 -14.18 -1.97 -24.07
C GLU A 168 -14.14 -0.74 -23.14
N PHE A 169 -13.16 0.16 -23.30
CA PHE A 169 -13.05 1.37 -22.45
C PHE A 169 -13.71 2.61 -23.07
N THR A 170 -14.16 2.55 -24.33
CA THR A 170 -14.75 3.69 -25.06
C THR A 170 -16.28 3.70 -25.05
N ALA A 171 -16.92 2.63 -24.58
CA ALA A 171 -18.38 2.48 -24.59
C ALA A 171 -19.10 3.07 -23.36
N THR A 172 -18.42 3.38 -22.26
CA THR A 172 -19.04 3.98 -21.06
C THR A 172 -18.82 5.49 -21.01
N LYS A 173 -19.47 6.18 -21.95
CA LYS A 173 -19.63 7.65 -21.98
C LYS A 173 -20.58 8.11 -20.87
N LEU A 174 -20.15 8.05 -19.60
CA LEU A 174 -20.86 8.72 -18.50
C LEU A 174 -20.36 10.14 -18.33
N ARG A 175 -21.27 11.05 -18.66
CA ARG A 175 -21.11 12.50 -18.75
C ARG A 175 -20.65 13.14 -17.43
N ILE A 176 -19.71 14.04 -17.61
CA ILE A 176 -19.28 15.10 -16.69
C ILE A 176 -20.48 15.93 -16.21
N GLY A 177 -20.60 16.05 -14.89
CA GLY A 177 -20.98 17.26 -14.15
C GLY A 177 -22.31 17.97 -14.46
N LEU A 178 -23.29 17.86 -13.57
CA LEU A 178 -24.25 18.93 -13.32
C LEU A 178 -24.75 18.95 -11.87
N LYS A 179 -24.49 20.09 -11.23
CA LYS A 179 -25.20 20.79 -10.14
C LYS A 179 -26.02 19.97 -9.12
N ARG A 180 -25.61 20.13 -7.85
CA ARG A 180 -26.46 20.00 -6.66
C ARG A 180 -27.78 20.73 -6.85
N PHE A 181 -28.90 20.04 -6.64
CA PHE A 181 -30.20 20.65 -6.35
C PHE A 181 -30.78 20.00 -5.09
N LYS A 182 -31.20 20.89 -4.18
CA LYS A 182 -31.93 20.64 -2.93
C LYS A 182 -33.21 19.85 -3.20
N GLN A 183 -33.50 18.85 -2.38
CA GLN A 183 -34.85 18.29 -2.28
C GLN A 183 -35.67 19.21 -1.36
N ASP A 184 -36.62 19.94 -1.95
CA ASP A 184 -37.77 20.49 -1.22
C ASP A 184 -38.97 19.54 -1.42
N GLY A 185 -39.69 19.31 -0.32
CA GLY A 185 -40.69 18.24 -0.16
C GLY A 185 -41.91 18.34 -1.06
N ASN A 186 -42.44 17.17 -1.40
CA ASN A 186 -43.66 16.96 -2.18
C ASN A 186 -44.92 17.17 -1.32
N PRO A 187 -45.94 17.95 -1.77
CA PRO A 187 -47.20 18.08 -1.05
C PRO A 187 -48.22 17.02 -1.49
N SER A 188 -48.67 16.18 -0.55
CA SER A 188 -49.82 15.29 -0.77
C SER A 188 -51.05 15.76 0.02
N LYS A 189 -52.00 16.31 -0.76
CA LYS A 189 -53.47 16.23 -0.68
C LYS A 189 -54.18 16.28 0.70
N LYS A 190 -54.87 17.41 0.88
CA LYS A 190 -56.27 17.63 1.34
C LYS A 190 -56.96 16.47 2.06
N ILE A 191 -57.35 16.71 3.32
CA ILE A 191 -58.69 16.36 3.84
C ILE A 191 -59.21 17.57 4.64
N LYS A 192 -60.39 18.06 4.25
CA LYS A 192 -61.19 19.04 4.99
C LYS A 192 -61.88 18.30 6.13
N HIS A 193 -61.94 18.89 7.32
CA HIS A 193 -63.10 18.73 8.18
C HIS A 193 -63.39 20.03 8.93
N GLU A 194 -64.67 20.36 8.83
CA GLU A 194 -65.45 21.47 9.36
C GLU A 194 -65.68 21.29 10.85
N ASN A 195 -65.57 22.39 11.61
CA ASN A 195 -66.48 22.84 12.67
C ASN A 195 -66.03 24.21 13.19
#